data_AF-A0A523JC64-F1
#
_entry.id   AF-A0A523JC64-F1
#
_cell.length_a   1.000
_cell.length_b   1.000
_cell.length_c   1.000
_cell.angle_alpha   90.00
_cell.angle_beta   90.00
_cell.angle_gamma   90.00
#
_symmetry.space_group_name_H-M   'P 1'
#
loop_
_entity.id
_entity.type
_entity.pdbx_description
1 polymer ?
#
loop_
_entity_poly.entity_id
_entity_poly.type
_entity_poly.pdbx_seq_one_letter_code
_entity_poly.pdbx_strand_id
1 'polypeptide(L)'
;MKEHTEQHLDKLAKKVMQLSSLESPSLDFTAKIMAKVEASATSSITVYKPLISKSGWLIISILVIGGLTYGIFSSGLEGLGWFDNVDYSIISNNKVTEAISRITFSKTLMYAIGLCGLVFFIQIPMMKHYFNRQFEY
;
A
#
# COMPACT_ATOMS: atom_id res chain seq x y z
N MET A 1 66.23 -28.29 -17.76
CA MET A 1 66.75 -27.90 -16.42
C MET A 1 65.87 -26.87 -15.69
N LYS A 2 65.14 -25.98 -16.38
CA LYS A 2 64.25 -24.98 -15.74
C LYS A 2 62.91 -25.52 -15.22
N GLU A 3 62.31 -26.51 -15.89
CA GLU A 3 61.02 -27.09 -15.49
C GLU A 3 61.03 -27.77 -14.11
N HIS A 4 62.11 -28.46 -13.77
CA HIS A 4 62.19 -29.13 -12.46
C HIS A 4 62.18 -28.12 -11.31
N THR A 5 62.83 -26.97 -11.47
CA THR A 5 62.85 -25.90 -10.47
C THR A 5 61.46 -25.31 -10.21
N GLU A 6 60.66 -25.11 -11.26
CA GLU A 6 59.28 -24.60 -11.17
C GLU A 6 58.38 -25.59 -10.40
N GLN A 7 58.51 -26.89 -10.68
CA GLN A 7 57.77 -27.93 -9.96
C GLN A 7 58.14 -28.03 -8.48
N HIS A 8 59.42 -27.78 -8.14
CA HIS A 8 59.86 -27.74 -6.75
C HIS A 8 59.32 -26.51 -6.02
N LEU A 9 59.28 -25.35 -6.68
CA LEU A 9 58.69 -24.13 -6.14
C LEU A 9 57.18 -24.26 -5.91
N ASP A 10 56.45 -24.85 -6.86
CA ASP A 10 55.01 -25.13 -6.72
C ASP A 10 54.72 -26.09 -5.55
N LYS A 11 55.51 -27.16 -5.43
CA LYS A 11 55.41 -28.09 -4.29
C LYS A 11 55.69 -27.41 -2.96
N LEU A 12 56.64 -26.49 -2.90
CA LEU A 12 56.94 -25.71 -1.70
C LEU A 12 55.80 -24.75 -1.35
N ALA A 13 55.28 -24.02 -2.33
CA ALA A 13 54.15 -23.11 -2.15
C ALA A 13 52.90 -23.86 -1.64
N LYS A 14 52.60 -25.01 -2.25
CA LYS A 14 51.49 -25.88 -1.84
C LYS A 14 51.66 -26.42 -0.42
N LYS A 15 52.89 -26.79 -0.04
CA LYS A 15 53.18 -27.29 1.31
C LYS A 15 53.05 -26.18 2.36
N VAL A 16 53.50 -24.96 2.05
CA VAL A 16 53.33 -23.79 2.92
C VAL A 16 51.86 -23.42 3.08
N MET A 17 51.08 -23.41 2.00
CA MET A 17 49.63 -23.17 2.05
C MET A 17 48.88 -24.25 2.85
N GLN A 18 49.27 -25.52 2.76
CA GLN A 18 48.65 -26.61 3.54
C GLN A 18 49.04 -26.60 5.02
N LEU A 19 50.24 -26.11 5.36
CA LEU A 19 50.70 -25.97 6.75
C LEU A 19 50.12 -24.74 7.44
N SER A 20 49.55 -23.82 6.67
CA SER A 20 48.83 -22.68 7.18
C SER A 20 47.50 -23.19 7.72
N SER A 21 47.32 -23.16 9.04
CA SER A 21 46.06 -23.55 9.67
C SER A 21 44.93 -22.76 9.03
N LEU A 22 43.94 -23.45 8.45
CA LEU A 22 42.75 -22.77 7.94
C LEU A 22 42.08 -22.10 9.14
N GLU A 23 42.01 -20.76 9.13
CA GLU A 23 41.18 -20.02 10.07
C GLU A 23 39.74 -20.45 9.84
N SER A 24 39.21 -21.29 10.73
CA SER A 24 37.80 -21.61 10.73
C SER A 24 37.06 -20.33 11.06
N PRO A 25 36.08 -19.92 10.25
CA PRO A 25 35.23 -18.79 10.61
C PRO A 25 34.62 -19.05 11.99
N SER A 26 34.38 -17.97 12.74
CA SER A 26 33.63 -18.05 13.99
C SER A 26 32.30 -18.77 13.75
N LEU A 27 31.80 -19.52 14.72
CA LEU A 27 30.53 -20.26 14.61
C LEU A 27 29.36 -19.38 14.11
N ASP A 28 29.38 -18.09 14.47
CA ASP A 28 28.34 -17.11 14.11
C ASP A 28 28.63 -16.32 12.83
N PHE A 29 29.67 -16.64 12.08
CA PHE A 29 30.09 -15.86 10.90
C PHE A 29 28.97 -15.76 9.86
N THR A 30 28.39 -16.91 9.52
CA THR A 30 27.27 -16.98 8.56
C THR A 30 26.05 -16.22 9.07
N ALA A 31 25.73 -16.34 10.37
CA ALA A 31 24.61 -15.62 10.97
C ALA A 31 24.81 -14.10 10.92
N LYS A 32 26.03 -13.61 11.19
CA LYS A 32 26.37 -12.17 11.14
C LYS A 32 26.36 -11.63 9.71
N ILE A 33 26.78 -12.41 8.72
CA ILE A 33 26.70 -12.02 7.32
C ILE A 33 25.24 -11.99 6.86
N MET A 34 24.46 -13.03 7.16
CA MET A 34 23.06 -13.09 6.78
C MET A 34 22.26 -11.95 7.40
N ALA A 35 22.50 -11.62 8.67
CA ALA A 35 21.86 -10.48 9.34
C ALA A 35 22.21 -9.13 8.68
N LYS A 36 23.46 -8.93 8.23
CA LYS A 36 23.85 -7.72 7.50
C LYS A 36 23.29 -7.67 6.07
N VAL A 37 23.16 -8.82 5.42
CA VAL A 37 22.59 -8.94 4.08
C VAL A 37 21.08 -8.67 4.12
N GLU A 38 20.36 -9.22 5.09
CA GLU A 38 18.93 -8.95 5.29
C GLU A 38 18.66 -7.50 5.67
N ALA A 39 19.47 -6.89 6.54
CA ALA A 39 19.35 -5.47 6.87
C ALA A 39 19.58 -4.57 5.64
N SER A 40 20.57 -4.92 4.80
CA SER A 40 20.85 -4.21 3.55
C SER A 40 19.75 -4.43 2.51
N ALA A 41 19.24 -5.66 2.37
CA ALA A 41 18.14 -5.98 1.47
C ALA A 41 16.86 -5.23 1.85
N THR A 42 16.53 -5.20 3.15
CA THR A 42 15.35 -4.49 3.68
C THR A 42 15.44 -2.98 3.48
N SER A 43 16.66 -2.40 3.57
CA SER A 43 16.88 -0.97 3.30
C SER A 43 16.66 -0.55 1.85
N SER A 44 16.72 -1.53 0.92
CA SER A 44 16.56 -1.33 -0.53
C SER A 44 15.19 -1.73 -1.06
N ILE A 45 14.30 -2.25 -0.20
CA ILE A 45 12.89 -2.40 -0.55
C ILE A 45 12.35 -1.00 -0.76
N THR A 46 12.24 -0.64 -2.03
CA THR A 46 11.62 0.58 -2.55
C THR A 46 10.43 0.96 -1.68
N VAL A 47 10.67 1.88 -0.74
CA VAL A 47 9.62 2.41 0.11
C VAL A 47 8.64 3.07 -0.84
N TYR A 48 7.46 2.47 -0.99
CA TYR A 48 6.39 3.01 -1.80
C TYR A 48 6.02 4.37 -1.23
N LYS A 49 6.63 5.42 -1.80
CA LYS A 49 6.30 6.79 -1.47
C LYS A 49 5.07 7.13 -2.28
N PRO A 50 3.90 7.28 -1.64
CA PRO A 50 2.68 7.58 -2.39
C PRO A 50 2.89 8.86 -3.20
N LEU A 51 2.44 8.85 -4.46
CA LEU A 51 2.65 9.92 -5.44
C LEU A 51 2.18 11.29 -4.91
N ILE A 52 1.18 11.28 -4.03
CA ILE A 52 0.73 12.40 -3.20
C ILE A 52 0.80 11.98 -1.73
N SER A 53 1.38 12.83 -0.88
CA SER A 53 1.43 12.60 0.56
C SER A 53 0.02 12.57 1.15
N LYS A 54 -0.16 11.90 2.30
CA LYS A 54 -1.46 11.85 3.00
C LYS A 54 -2.04 13.25 3.24
N SER A 55 -1.19 14.23 3.53
CA SER A 55 -1.57 15.64 3.69
C SER A 55 -1.98 16.29 2.36
N GLY A 56 -1.34 15.94 1.24
CA GLY A 56 -1.73 16.43 -0.08
C GLY A 56 -3.14 15.97 -0.48
N TRP A 57 -3.51 14.74 -0.13
CA TRP A 57 -4.86 14.23 -0.33
C TRP A 57 -5.91 14.99 0.49
N LEU A 58 -5.58 15.40 1.72
CA LEU A 58 -6.46 16.24 2.54
C LEU A 58 -6.70 17.62 1.91
N ILE A 59 -5.65 18.26 1.39
CA ILE A 59 -5.76 19.57 0.73
C ILE A 59 -6.63 19.48 -0.52
N ILE A 60 -6.41 18.45 -1.35
CA ILE A 60 -7.23 18.19 -2.54
C ILE A 60 -8.70 17.98 -2.15
N SER A 61 -8.96 17.19 -1.12
CA SER A 61 -10.32 16.93 -0.64
C SER A 61 -11.01 18.22 -0.18
N ILE A 62 -10.33 19.05 0.60
CA ILE A 62 -10.84 20.35 1.06
C ILE A 62 -11.12 21.29 -0.11
N LEU A 63 -10.24 21.33 -1.11
CA LEU A 63 -10.43 22.17 -2.30
C LEU A 63 -11.67 21.75 -3.10
N VAL A 64 -11.85 20.45 -3.29
CA VAL A 64 -13.00 19.89 -4.02
C VAL A 64 -14.31 20.14 -3.25
N ILE A 65 -14.34 19.87 -1.94
CA ILE A 65 -15.52 20.10 -1.10
C ILE A 65 -15.83 21.60 -1.03
N GLY A 66 -14.82 22.45 -0.89
CA GLY A 66 -14.96 23.90 -0.90
C GLY A 66 -15.55 24.43 -2.21
N GLY A 67 -15.05 23.94 -3.34
CA GLY A 67 -15.58 24.30 -4.66
C GLY A 67 -17.03 23.84 -4.86
N LEU A 68 -17.35 22.61 -4.46
CA LEU A 68 -18.72 22.07 -4.53
C LEU A 68 -19.69 22.84 -3.64
N THR A 69 -19.32 23.09 -2.39
CA THR A 69 -20.17 23.84 -1.44
C THR A 69 -20.37 25.28 -1.89
N TYR A 70 -19.33 25.94 -2.40
CA TYR A 70 -19.43 27.27 -2.96
C TYR A 70 -20.35 27.31 -4.20
N GLY A 71 -20.21 26.34 -5.11
CA GLY A 71 -21.08 26.24 -6.29
C GLY A 71 -22.55 26.00 -5.95
N ILE A 72 -22.82 25.12 -4.98
CA ILE A 72 -24.18 24.82 -4.52
C ILE A 72 -24.80 26.04 -3.78
N PHE A 73 -24.03 26.74 -2.96
CA PHE A 73 -24.54 27.87 -2.17
C PHE A 73 -24.69 29.15 -3.00
N SER A 74 -23.85 29.35 -4.02
CA SER A 74 -23.87 30.52 -4.89
C SER A 74 -24.94 30.44 -5.99
N SER A 75 -25.12 29.27 -6.60
CA SER A 75 -25.97 29.11 -7.79
C SER A 75 -27.01 28.00 -7.69
N GLY A 76 -27.20 27.40 -6.51
CA GLY A 76 -28.04 26.21 -6.37
C GLY A 76 -27.48 25.01 -7.14
N LEU A 77 -28.17 23.87 -7.06
CA LEU A 77 -27.79 22.67 -7.82
C LEU A 77 -27.88 22.87 -9.34
N GLU A 78 -28.62 23.89 -9.79
CA GLU A 78 -28.90 24.23 -11.19
C GLU A 78 -27.74 24.97 -11.88
N GLY A 79 -26.86 25.65 -11.14
CA GLY A 79 -25.70 26.35 -11.72
C GLY A 79 -24.53 25.45 -12.13
N LEU A 80 -24.60 24.17 -11.76
CA LEU A 80 -23.60 23.14 -12.05
C LEU A 80 -23.90 22.52 -13.43
N GLY A 81 -23.83 23.33 -14.50
CA GLY A 81 -24.16 22.95 -15.90
C GLY A 81 -23.34 21.81 -16.53
N TRP A 82 -22.42 21.20 -15.78
CA TRP A 82 -21.78 19.93 -16.11
C TRP A 82 -22.73 18.73 -15.93
N PHE A 83 -23.76 18.85 -15.08
CA PHE A 83 -24.78 17.81 -14.90
C PHE A 83 -25.94 17.89 -15.91
N ASP A 84 -26.22 19.06 -16.48
CA ASP A 84 -27.31 19.24 -17.46
C ASP A 84 -27.06 18.53 -18.79
N ASN A 85 -25.79 18.31 -19.14
CA ASN A 85 -25.40 17.61 -20.37
C ASN A 85 -25.16 16.10 -20.16
N VAL A 86 -25.39 15.58 -18.95
CA VAL A 86 -25.28 14.15 -18.68
C VAL A 86 -26.61 13.50 -19.07
N ASP A 87 -26.60 12.75 -20.17
CA ASP A 87 -27.78 11.99 -20.59
C ASP A 87 -28.03 10.81 -19.64
N TYR A 88 -28.87 11.05 -18.63
CA TYR A 88 -29.32 10.03 -17.68
C TYR A 88 -30.33 9.06 -18.30
N SER A 89 -30.67 9.18 -19.58
CA SER A 89 -31.62 8.27 -20.26
C SER A 89 -31.14 6.81 -20.23
N ILE A 90 -29.83 6.55 -20.22
CA ILE A 90 -29.29 5.18 -20.17
C ILE A 90 -29.52 4.52 -18.79
N ILE A 91 -29.45 5.31 -17.72
CA ILE A 91 -29.61 4.82 -16.34
C ILE A 91 -31.10 4.80 -15.96
N SER A 92 -31.89 5.77 -16.43
CA SER A 92 -33.31 5.87 -16.11
C SER A 92 -34.18 4.91 -16.92
N ASN A 93 -33.85 4.65 -18.19
CA ASN A 93 -34.70 3.93 -19.13
C ASN A 93 -34.39 2.42 -19.18
N ASN A 94 -34.07 1.83 -18.01
CA ASN A 94 -33.83 0.41 -17.87
C ASN A 94 -34.87 -0.22 -16.91
N LYS A 95 -35.19 -1.50 -17.15
CA LYS A 95 -36.18 -2.26 -16.35
C LYS A 95 -35.82 -2.34 -14.86
N VAL A 96 -34.54 -2.21 -14.51
CA VAL A 96 -34.05 -2.29 -13.13
C VAL A 96 -34.38 -0.99 -12.38
N THR A 97 -34.17 0.15 -13.01
CA THR A 97 -34.49 1.48 -12.48
C THR A 97 -35.99 1.69 -12.37
N GLU A 98 -36.78 1.18 -13.31
CA GLU A 98 -38.24 1.16 -13.19
C GLU A 98 -38.70 0.30 -12.00
N ALA A 99 -38.06 -0.86 -11.78
CA ALA A 99 -38.35 -1.72 -10.63
C ALA A 99 -37.95 -1.08 -9.29
N ILE A 100 -36.81 -0.38 -9.23
CA ILE A 100 -36.33 0.32 -8.03
C ILE A 100 -37.14 1.59 -7.75
N SER A 101 -37.57 2.32 -8.79
CA SER A 101 -38.40 3.51 -8.66
C SER A 101 -39.80 3.19 -8.10
N ARG A 102 -40.29 1.98 -8.35
CA ARG A 102 -41.55 1.47 -7.76
C ARG A 102 -41.41 1.12 -6.27
N ILE A 103 -40.19 1.03 -5.74
CA ILE A 103 -39.95 0.82 -4.31
C ILE A 103 -40.09 2.15 -3.60
N THR A 104 -41.19 2.32 -2.87
CA THR A 104 -41.40 3.48 -2.01
C THR A 104 -40.52 3.35 -0.77
N PHE A 105 -39.50 4.20 -0.66
CA PHE A 105 -38.68 4.28 0.54
C PHE A 105 -39.47 4.93 1.69
N SER A 106 -39.80 4.14 2.71
CA SER A 106 -40.37 4.67 3.96
C SER A 106 -39.32 5.49 4.71
N LYS A 107 -39.76 6.53 5.43
CA LYS A 107 -38.88 7.37 6.27
C LYS A 107 -38.07 6.51 7.26
N THR A 108 -38.67 5.47 7.82
CA THR A 108 -37.99 4.54 8.73
C THR A 108 -36.85 3.79 8.05
N LEU A 109 -37.04 3.36 6.80
CA LEU A 109 -36.03 2.64 6.03
C LEU A 109 -34.87 3.56 5.64
N MET A 110 -35.15 4.83 5.34
CA MET A 110 -34.13 5.85 5.11
C MET A 110 -33.27 6.10 6.36
N TYR A 111 -33.89 6.25 7.54
CA TYR A 111 -33.14 6.39 8.79
C TYR A 111 -32.33 5.13 9.14
N ALA A 112 -32.89 3.94 8.90
CA ALA A 112 -32.20 2.68 9.13
C ALA A 112 -30.96 2.53 8.24
N ILE A 113 -31.07 2.86 6.94
CA ILE A 113 -29.92 2.82 6.02
C ILE A 113 -28.84 3.82 6.45
N GLY A 114 -29.23 5.02 6.88
CA GLY A 114 -28.29 6.06 7.32
C GLY A 114 -27.53 5.66 8.58
N LEU A 115 -28.24 5.14 9.58
CA LEU A 115 -27.63 4.64 10.82
C LEU A 115 -26.75 3.41 10.56
N CYS A 116 -27.19 2.49 9.71
CA CYS A 116 -26.40 1.32 9.33
C CYS A 116 -25.10 1.74 8.63
N GLY A 117 -25.16 2.71 7.71
CA GLY A 117 -23.98 3.29 7.06
C GLY A 117 -23.01 3.92 8.06
N LEU A 118 -23.51 4.72 9.00
CA LEU A 118 -22.70 5.33 10.06
C LEU A 118 -21.95 4.28 10.88
N VAL A 119 -22.64 3.20 11.28
CA VAL A 119 -22.04 2.09 12.03
C VAL A 119 -20.97 1.38 11.19
N PHE A 120 -21.20 1.16 9.90
CA PHE A 120 -20.19 0.59 8.99
C PHE A 120 -18.90 1.42 8.93
N PHE A 121 -19.00 2.76 8.90
CA PHE A 121 -17.81 3.62 8.94
C PHE A 121 -17.03 3.49 10.24
N ILE A 122 -17.69 3.26 11.37
CA ILE A 122 -17.07 3.03 12.68
C ILE A 122 -16.46 1.61 12.77
N GLN A 123 -17.05 0.63 12.09
CA GLN A 123 -16.53 -0.75 12.08
C GLN A 123 -15.15 -0.87 11.41
N ILE A 124 -14.87 -0.09 10.36
CA ILE A 124 -13.59 -0.11 9.64
C ILE A 124 -12.38 0.20 10.56
N PRO A 125 -12.34 1.33 11.31
CA PRO A 125 -11.24 1.61 12.23
C PRO A 125 -11.19 0.63 13.41
N MET A 126 -12.34 0.13 13.88
CA MET A 126 -12.37 -0.88 14.95
C MET A 126 -11.71 -2.19 14.53
N MET A 127 -12.00 -2.68 13.32
CA MET A 127 -11.33 -3.86 12.76
C MET A 127 -9.84 -3.62 12.52
N LYS A 128 -9.49 -2.45 12.00
CA LYS A 128 -8.08 -2.08 11.80
C LYS A 128 -7.30 -2.07 13.12
N HIS A 129 -7.89 -1.54 14.19
CA HIS A 129 -7.28 -1.52 15.51
C HIS A 129 -7.14 -2.93 16.11
N TYR A 130 -8.18 -3.76 15.99
CA TYR A 130 -8.14 -5.15 16.44
C TYR A 130 -7.05 -5.97 15.73
N PHE A 131 -6.97 -5.84 14.41
CA PHE A 131 -5.98 -6.57 13.61
C PHE A 131 -4.56 -6.08 13.91
N ASN A 132 -4.31 -4.76 13.97
CA ASN A 132 -2.99 -4.22 14.31
C ASN A 132 -2.46 -4.76 15.65
N ARG A 133 -3.34 -4.96 16.64
CA ARG A 133 -2.97 -5.53 17.94
C ARG A 133 -2.57 -7.01 17.90
N GLN A 134 -2.94 -7.75 16.86
CA GLN A 134 -2.57 -9.16 16.68
C GLN A 134 -1.23 -9.35 15.95
N PHE A 135 -0.77 -8.37 15.17
CA PHE A 135 0.50 -8.44 14.42
C PHE A 135 1.66 -7.68 15.08
N GLU A 136 1.48 -7.15 16.29
CA GLU A 136 2.54 -6.55 17.13
C GLU A 136 3.18 -7.57 18.11
N TYR A 137 3.26 -8.85 17.71
CA TYR A 137 4.03 -9.89 18.42
C TYR A 137 5.16 -10.43 17.56
#